data_AF-A0A953YG82-F1
#
_entry.id   AF-A0A953YG82-F1
#
_cell.length_a   1.000
_cell.length_b   1.000
_cell.length_c   1.000
_cell.angle_alpha   90.00
_cell.angle_beta   90.00
_cell.angle_gamma   90.00
#
_symmetry.space_group_name_H-M   'P 1'
#
loop_
_entity.id
_entity.type
_entity.pdbx_description
1 polymer ?
#
loop_
_entity_poly.entity_id
_entity_poly.type
_entity_poly.pdbx_seq_one_letter_code
_entity_poly.pdbx_strand_id
1 'polypeptide(L)'
;MNNRIRVTDYEAFGKLIKKWVKGQEPVPKSLDDFKAQAAAHNVGLVVPNNYKGLVVTHRTADVVNLVLPVASMVIDTEVELEQGGAYPLPPFYDDLYQSEPPAMSKQKKLALHAKRIADYTTGQCG
;
A
#
# COMPACT_ATOMS: atom_id res chain seq x y z
N MET A 1 -14.43 8.25 6.81
CA MET A 1 -13.19 8.12 7.61
C MET A 1 -12.17 7.38 6.77
N ASN A 2 -10.91 7.82 6.76
CA ASN A 2 -9.92 7.25 5.86
C ASN A 2 -9.40 5.90 6.39
N ASN A 3 -9.97 4.80 5.92
CA ASN A 3 -9.69 3.43 6.38
C ASN A 3 -8.36 2.85 5.85
N ARG A 4 -7.50 3.67 5.24
CA ARG A 4 -6.24 3.25 4.61
C ARG A 4 -5.05 3.63 5.47
N ILE A 5 -4.08 2.72 5.59
CA ILE A 5 -2.73 3.03 6.10
C ILE A 5 -2.12 4.13 5.24
N ARG A 6 -1.45 5.10 5.87
CA ARG A 6 -0.69 6.14 5.19
C ARG A 6 0.76 6.08 5.59
N VAL A 7 1.64 6.34 4.63
CA VAL A 7 3.08 6.47 4.81
C VAL A 7 3.47 7.82 4.23
N THR A 8 4.25 8.60 4.97
CA THR A 8 4.70 9.93 4.52
C THR A 8 6.09 9.86 3.90
N ASP A 9 6.98 9.03 4.46
CA ASP A 9 8.29 8.74 3.88
C ASP A 9 8.36 7.29 3.37
N TYR A 10 8.08 7.13 2.08
CA TYR A 10 8.13 5.82 1.41
C TYR A 10 9.55 5.28 1.26
N GLU A 11 10.56 6.15 1.19
CA GLU A 11 11.96 5.73 1.08
C GLU A 11 12.44 5.14 2.42
N ALA A 12 12.18 5.84 3.53
CA ALA A 12 12.45 5.34 4.87
C ALA A 12 11.73 4.01 5.12
N PHE A 13 10.47 3.89 4.69
CA PHE A 13 9.73 2.64 4.85
C PHE A 13 10.35 1.49 4.05
N GLY A 14 10.70 1.75 2.78
CA GLY A 14 11.36 0.76 1.94
C GLY A 14 12.73 0.32 2.49
N LYS A 15 13.51 1.25 3.06
CA LYS A 15 14.77 0.93 3.75
C LYS A 15 14.54 0.06 4.98
N LEU A 16 13.53 0.36 5.79
CA LEU A 16 13.18 -0.45 6.97
C LEU A 16 12.75 -1.88 6.57
N ILE A 17 11.90 -2.03 5.55
CA ILE A 17 11.52 -3.35 5.02
C ILE A 17 12.75 -4.14 4.56
N LYS A 18 13.70 -3.49 3.85
CA LYS A 18 14.96 -4.12 3.43
C LYS A 18 15.80 -4.58 4.62
N LYS A 19 15.82 -3.83 5.73
CA LYS A 19 16.52 -4.25 6.96
C LYS A 19 15.90 -5.51 7.57
N TRP A 20 14.57 -5.59 7.63
CA TRP A 20 13.87 -6.78 8.12
C TRP A 20 14.19 -8.02 7.29
N VAL A 21 14.09 -7.92 5.97
CA VAL A 21 14.35 -9.06 5.06
C VAL A 21 15.81 -9.48 5.09
N LYS A 22 16.74 -8.54 5.31
CA LYS A 22 18.19 -8.83 5.45
C LYS A 22 18.60 -9.27 6.86
N GLY A 23 17.66 -9.41 7.80
CA GLY A 23 17.95 -9.79 9.18
C GLY A 23 18.73 -8.75 9.98
N GLN A 24 18.78 -7.50 9.52
CA GLN A 24 19.47 -6.40 10.18
C GLN A 24 18.64 -5.81 11.33
N GLU A 25 17.32 -6.00 11.28
CA GLU A 25 16.38 -5.66 12.35
C GLU A 25 15.32 -6.75 12.49
N PRO A 26 14.77 -6.97 13.71
CA PRO A 26 13.78 -8.00 13.93
C PRO A 26 12.46 -7.66 13.22
N VAL A 27 11.91 -8.63 12.51
CA VAL A 27 10.58 -8.53 11.91
C VAL A 27 9.53 -8.27 13.00
N PRO A 28 8.64 -7.27 12.86
CA PRO A 28 7.63 -6.95 13.87
C PRO A 28 6.66 -8.12 14.07
N LYS A 29 6.29 -8.41 15.32
CA LYS A 29 5.39 -9.52 15.66
C LYS A 29 3.99 -9.08 16.05
N SER A 30 3.80 -7.78 16.25
CA SER A 30 2.54 -7.17 16.62
C SER A 30 2.36 -5.83 15.91
N LEU A 31 1.11 -5.33 15.91
CA LEU A 31 0.82 -4.02 15.35
C LEU A 31 1.56 -2.90 16.10
N ASP A 32 1.78 -3.06 17.40
CA ASP A 32 2.50 -2.08 18.22
C ASP A 32 4.01 -2.11 17.92
N ASP A 33 4.61 -3.29 17.75
CA ASP A 33 6.00 -3.41 17.30
C ASP A 33 6.19 -2.73 15.94
N PHE A 34 5.28 -2.98 15.00
CA PHE A 34 5.33 -2.38 13.67
C PHE A 34 5.28 -0.85 13.73
N LYS A 35 4.37 -0.29 14.52
CA LYS A 35 4.29 1.16 14.74
C LYS A 35 5.55 1.71 15.40
N ALA A 36 6.05 1.05 16.44
CA ALA A 36 7.23 1.48 17.18
C ALA A 36 8.49 1.49 16.30
N GLN A 37 8.71 0.43 15.52
CA GLN A 37 9.83 0.37 14.58
C GLN A 37 9.69 1.41 13.47
N ALA A 38 8.49 1.59 12.90
CA ALA A 38 8.25 2.62 11.89
C ALA A 38 8.53 4.05 12.44
N ALA A 39 8.17 4.32 13.69
CA ALA A 39 8.48 5.59 14.35
C ALA A 39 10.00 5.76 14.57
N ALA A 40 10.71 4.71 15.01
CA ALA A 40 12.16 4.75 15.22
C ALA A 40 12.95 5.05 13.94
N HIS A 41 12.41 4.74 12.76
CA HIS A 41 13.02 5.04 11.45
C HIS A 41 12.40 6.22 10.73
N ASN A 42 11.60 7.05 11.41
CA ASN A 42 10.97 8.25 10.85
C ASN A 42 10.12 7.99 9.58
N VAL A 43 9.48 6.82 9.48
CA VAL A 43 8.62 6.46 8.35
C VAL A 43 7.38 7.35 8.24
N GLY A 44 6.94 7.92 9.37
CA GLY A 44 5.68 8.67 9.49
C GLY A 44 4.48 7.82 9.06
N LEU A 45 4.41 6.61 9.61
CA LEU A 45 3.34 5.63 9.42
C LEU A 45 2.11 6.03 10.23
N VAL A 46 0.95 6.08 9.58
CA VAL A 46 -0.36 6.25 10.23
C VAL A 46 -1.21 5.02 9.95
N VAL A 47 -1.48 4.24 11.00
CA VAL A 47 -2.38 3.08 10.93
C VAL A 47 -3.74 3.45 11.55
N PRO A 48 -4.84 3.39 10.79
CA PRO A 48 -6.19 3.62 11.31
C PRO A 48 -6.58 2.67 12.47
N ASN A 49 -7.43 3.16 13.38
CA ASN A 49 -7.82 2.43 14.61
C ASN A 49 -8.68 1.16 14.36
N ASN A 50 -9.19 0.97 13.14
CA ASN A 50 -9.94 -0.23 12.76
C ASN A 50 -9.03 -1.45 12.54
N TYR A 51 -7.73 -1.28 12.34
CA TYR A 51 -6.78 -2.40 12.29
C TYR A 51 -6.52 -2.93 13.70
N LYS A 52 -6.78 -4.22 13.92
CA LYS A 52 -6.68 -4.89 15.24
C LYS A 52 -5.48 -5.81 15.39
N GLY A 53 -4.78 -6.10 14.30
CA GLY A 53 -3.67 -7.03 14.32
C GLY A 53 -2.75 -6.81 13.14
N LEU A 54 -1.63 -7.52 13.17
CA LEU A 54 -0.63 -7.56 12.12
C LEU A 54 -0.41 -9.02 11.72
N VAL A 55 -0.46 -9.28 10.42
CA VAL A 55 0.05 -10.52 9.84
C VAL A 55 1.25 -10.15 9.00
N VAL A 56 2.41 -10.72 9.33
CA VAL A 56 3.61 -10.57 8.51
C VAL A 56 3.82 -11.84 7.71
N THR A 57 3.83 -11.70 6.38
CA THR A 57 4.06 -12.81 5.46
C THR A 57 5.43 -12.64 4.82
N HIS A 58 6.33 -13.59 5.08
CA HIS A 58 7.59 -13.71 4.36
C HIS A 58 7.37 -14.66 3.17
N ARG A 59 7.43 -14.13 1.95
CA ARG A 59 7.20 -14.92 0.73
C ARG A 59 8.43 -15.74 0.39
N THR A 60 8.23 -16.95 -0.11
CA THR A 60 9.27 -17.80 -0.71
C THR A 60 9.05 -17.90 -2.21
N ALA A 61 10.11 -18.25 -2.95
CA ALA A 61 10.08 -18.26 -4.42
C ALA A 61 9.15 -19.34 -5.02
N ASP A 62 8.81 -20.36 -4.24
CA ASP A 62 8.02 -21.53 -4.63
C ASP A 62 6.53 -21.45 -4.22
N VAL A 63 6.12 -20.39 -3.51
CA VAL A 63 4.74 -20.25 -3.01
C VAL A 63 4.06 -19.02 -3.61
N VAL A 64 2.97 -19.27 -4.34
CA VAL A 64 2.08 -18.21 -4.83
C VAL A 64 1.27 -17.64 -3.68
N ASN A 65 1.35 -16.32 -3.49
CA ASN A 65 0.56 -15.59 -2.51
C ASN A 65 -0.47 -14.74 -3.25
N LEU A 66 -1.75 -15.05 -3.07
CA LEU A 66 -2.89 -14.27 -3.58
C LEU A 66 -3.54 -13.51 -2.42
N VAL A 67 -3.45 -12.18 -2.44
CA VAL A 67 -4.00 -11.32 -1.38
C VAL A 67 -5.26 -10.64 -1.90
N LEU A 68 -6.43 -11.03 -1.39
CA LEU A 68 -7.69 -10.39 -1.75
C LEU A 68 -7.90 -9.09 -0.95
N PRO A 69 -8.35 -8.00 -1.59
CA PRO A 69 -8.66 -6.76 -0.88
C PRO A 69 -9.94 -6.90 -0.04
N VAL A 70 -10.13 -5.98 0.91
CA VAL A 70 -11.38 -5.87 1.66
C VAL A 70 -12.50 -5.43 0.70
N ALA A 71 -13.58 -6.20 0.63
CA ALA A 71 -14.68 -5.97 -0.33
C ALA A 71 -15.25 -4.55 -0.27
N SER A 72 -15.48 -4.01 0.93
CA SER A 72 -15.99 -2.63 1.08
C SER A 72 -15.05 -1.58 0.49
N MET A 73 -13.73 -1.77 0.57
CA MET A 73 -12.78 -0.82 -0.01
C MET A 73 -12.81 -0.81 -1.54
N VAL A 74 -13.07 -1.96 -2.16
CA VAL A 74 -13.25 -2.05 -3.62
C VAL A 74 -14.54 -1.32 -4.02
N ILE A 75 -15.66 -1.69 -3.36
CA ILE A 75 -16.98 -1.09 -3.62
C ILE A 75 -16.92 0.44 -3.45
N ASP A 76 -16.39 0.93 -2.33
CA ASP A 76 -16.29 2.36 -2.04
C ASP A 76 -15.45 3.09 -3.10
N THR A 77 -14.36 2.48 -3.57
CA THR A 77 -13.50 3.08 -4.60
C THR A 77 -14.20 3.10 -5.95
N GLU A 78 -14.89 2.02 -6.34
CA GLU A 78 -15.64 1.98 -7.60
C GLU A 78 -16.73 3.05 -7.60
N VAL A 79 -17.51 3.18 -6.52
CA VAL A 79 -18.53 4.23 -6.37
C VAL A 79 -17.91 5.63 -6.51
N GLU A 80 -16.78 5.90 -5.85
CA GLU A 80 -16.10 7.20 -5.95
C GLU A 80 -15.64 7.50 -7.39
N LEU A 81 -15.03 6.53 -8.07
CA LEU A 81 -14.59 6.67 -9.46
C LEU A 81 -15.78 6.83 -10.41
N GLU A 82 -16.89 6.16 -10.11
CA GLU A 82 -18.11 6.28 -10.88
C GLU A 82 -18.75 7.66 -10.80
N GLN A 83 -18.57 8.35 -9.67
CA GLN A 83 -19.00 9.73 -9.43
C GLN A 83 -18.01 10.78 -9.94
N GLY A 84 -16.93 10.35 -10.61
CA GLY A 84 -15.94 11.25 -11.22
C GLY A 84 -14.72 11.53 -10.36
N GLY A 85 -14.58 10.87 -9.20
CA GLY A 85 -13.45 11.01 -8.30
C GLY A 85 -12.09 10.75 -8.96
N ALA A 86 -11.03 11.25 -8.34
CA ALA A 86 -9.66 11.01 -8.80
C ALA A 86 -9.23 9.59 -8.42
N TYR A 87 -8.39 8.97 -9.26
CA TYR A 87 -7.74 7.74 -8.86
C TYR A 87 -6.53 8.07 -7.97
N PRO A 88 -6.48 7.62 -6.71
CA PRO A 88 -5.39 8.01 -5.81
C PRO A 88 -4.10 7.29 -6.19
N LEU A 89 -3.08 8.05 -6.60
CA LEU A 89 -1.71 7.56 -6.74
C LEU A 89 -0.87 8.00 -5.53
N PRO A 90 0.06 7.16 -5.05
CA PRO A 90 1.03 7.59 -4.05
C PRO A 90 1.87 8.79 -4.53
N PRO A 91 2.23 9.74 -3.64
CA PRO A 91 2.94 10.97 -4.03
C PRO A 91 4.28 10.73 -4.75
N PHE A 92 4.98 9.64 -4.46
CA PHE A 92 6.27 9.33 -5.12
C PHE A 92 6.13 9.04 -6.64
N TYR A 93 4.91 8.89 -7.18
CA TYR A 93 4.74 8.82 -8.63
C TYR A 93 5.02 10.17 -9.32
N ASP A 94 5.01 11.27 -8.58
CA ASP A 94 5.34 12.60 -9.12
C ASP A 94 6.80 12.66 -9.61
N ASP A 95 7.71 11.93 -8.94
CA ASP A 95 9.12 11.78 -9.34
C ASP A 95 9.27 11.11 -10.72
N LEU A 96 8.31 10.26 -11.10
CA LEU A 96 8.33 9.53 -12.37
C LEU A 96 7.71 10.34 -13.51
N TYR A 97 6.56 10.97 -13.26
CA TYR A 97 5.80 11.61 -14.33
C TYR A 97 6.29 13.01 -14.67
N GLN A 98 7.01 13.69 -13.75
CA GLN A 98 7.52 15.07 -13.91
C GLN A 98 6.46 16.07 -14.42
N SER A 99 5.19 15.69 -14.35
CA SER A 99 4.02 16.34 -14.91
C SER A 99 2.77 15.70 -14.31
N GLU A 100 1.66 16.43 -14.26
CA GLU A 100 0.39 15.86 -13.84
C GLU A 100 -0.04 14.74 -14.79
N PRO A 101 -0.52 13.59 -14.27
CA PRO A 101 -1.05 12.53 -15.11
C PRO A 101 -2.18 13.08 -16.00
N PRO A 102 -2.23 12.71 -17.28
CA PRO A 102 -3.27 13.20 -18.19
C PRO A 102 -4.66 12.82 -17.67
N ALA A 103 -5.62 13.73 -17.87
CA ALA A 103 -7.00 13.49 -17.46
C ALA A 103 -7.54 12.17 -18.03
N MET A 104 -7.99 11.28 -17.15
CA MET A 104 -8.56 9.99 -17.53
C MET A 104 -10.08 10.03 -17.52
N SER A 105 -10.70 9.41 -18.53
CA SER A 105 -12.14 9.13 -18.50
C SER A 105 -12.49 8.17 -17.36
N LYS A 106 -13.75 8.20 -16.92
CA LYS A 106 -14.28 7.26 -15.91
C LYS A 106 -13.93 5.80 -16.22
N GLN A 107 -14.17 5.35 -17.46
CA GLN A 107 -13.87 3.99 -17.88
C GLN A 107 -12.37 3.65 -17.78
N LYS A 108 -11.48 4.60 -18.14
CA LYS A 108 -10.03 4.42 -17.99
C LYS A 108 -9.61 4.33 -16.53
N LYS A 109 -10.23 5.12 -15.63
CA LYS A 109 -9.97 5.05 -14.18
C LYS A 109 -10.39 3.71 -13.58
N LEU A 110 -11.57 3.19 -13.95
CA LEU A 110 -12.03 1.86 -13.51
C LEU A 110 -11.12 0.75 -14.04
N ALA A 111 -10.69 0.83 -15.30
CA ALA A 111 -9.74 -0.14 -15.86
C ALA A 111 -8.37 -0.08 -15.15
N LEU A 112 -7.90 1.12 -14.80
CA LEU A 112 -6.69 1.29 -13.99
C LEU A 112 -6.88 0.70 -12.58
N HIS A 113 -8.03 0.89 -11.95
CA HIS A 113 -8.35 0.29 -10.66
C HIS A 113 -8.22 -1.24 -10.70
N ALA A 114 -8.83 -1.88 -11.69
CA ALA A 114 -8.74 -3.34 -11.87
C ALA A 114 -7.30 -3.82 -12.09
N LYS A 115 -6.52 -3.12 -12.94
CA LYS A 115 -5.09 -3.43 -13.17
C LYS A 115 -4.28 -3.33 -11.88
N ARG A 116 -4.53 -2.31 -11.07
CA ARG A 116 -3.84 -2.07 -9.79
C ARG A 116 -4.21 -3.09 -8.71
N ILE A 117 -5.47 -3.53 -8.68
CA ILE A 117 -5.88 -4.65 -7.83
C ILE A 117 -5.07 -5.90 -8.21
N ALA A 118 -5.00 -6.26 -9.50
CA ALA A 118 -4.23 -7.42 -9.94
C ALA A 118 -2.73 -7.33 -9.59
N ASP A 119 -2.13 -6.14 -9.78
CA ASP A 119 -0.74 -5.86 -9.41
C ASP A 119 -0.49 -6.08 -7.91
N TYR A 120 -1.33 -5.52 -7.04
CA TYR A 120 -1.16 -5.67 -5.59
C TYR A 120 -1.57 -7.03 -5.02
N THR A 121 -2.50 -7.74 -5.65
CA THR A 121 -2.94 -9.07 -5.18
C THR A 121 -1.90 -10.15 -5.46
N THR A 122 -1.08 -9.98 -6.49
CA THR A 122 -0.09 -10.97 -6.96
C THR A 122 1.37 -10.53 -6.79
N GLY A 123 1.63 -9.22 -6.69
CA GLY A 123 2.96 -8.64 -6.72
C GLY A 123 3.92 -9.17 -5.66
N GLN A 124 5.19 -9.28 -6.04
CA GLN A 124 6.32 -9.56 -5.15
C GLN A 124 7.29 -8.38 -5.21
N CYS A 125 7.85 -7.99 -4.05
CA CYS A 125 8.87 -6.93 -4.00
C CYS A 125 10.23 -7.51 -4.42
N GLY A 126 10.98 -6.78 -5.26
CA GLY A 126 12.32 -7.14 -5.73
C GLY A 126 13.19 -5.91 -5.90
#